data_AF-A0A9I9EI23-F1
#
_entry.id   AF-A0A9I9EI23-F1
#
_cell.length_a   1.000
_cell.length_b   1.000
_cell.length_c   1.000
_cell.angle_alpha   90.00
_cell.angle_beta   90.00
_cell.angle_gamma   90.00
#
_symmetry.space_group_name_H-M   'P 1'
#
loop_
_entity.id
_entity.type
_entity.pdbx_description
1 polymer ?
#
loop_
_entity_poly.entity_id
_entity_poly.type
_entity_poly.pdbx_seq_one_letter_code
_entity_poly.pdbx_strand_id
1 'polypeptide(L)'
;MKIAPGAEKPISPQHFFVIDFNDQAMNRFIEHQMLSTFKEFWDDYHRHIKKYSGPKEARVNPPHLLVRCDEDWHVLCDHYMSRAFQQHSRMNKAARQPSNHSSRSKSFLQRQHELAEQREESIDRVELFRKTHVRDETFVSHAAEDNPRCRMAYEAH
;
A
#
# COMPACT_ATOMS: atom_id res chain seq x y z
N MET A 1 16.72 4.82 -73.06
CA MET A 1 16.19 3.99 -71.95
C MET A 1 16.02 4.93 -70.76
N LYS A 2 14.78 5.28 -70.40
CA LYS A 2 14.48 6.21 -69.29
C LYS A 2 14.56 5.42 -67.98
N ILE A 3 15.42 5.84 -67.07
CA ILE A 3 15.46 5.31 -65.70
C ILE A 3 14.50 6.18 -64.88
N ALA A 4 13.41 5.57 -64.40
CA ALA A 4 12.49 6.21 -63.47
C ALA A 4 13.13 6.23 -62.07
N PRO A 5 13.02 7.33 -61.29
CA PRO A 5 13.46 7.31 -59.91
C PRO A 5 12.49 6.44 -59.11
N GLY A 6 13.05 5.44 -58.44
CA GLY A 6 12.33 4.52 -57.57
C GLY A 6 11.62 5.27 -56.46
N ALA A 7 10.35 4.89 -56.25
CA ALA A 7 9.57 5.32 -55.12
C ALA A 7 10.28 4.92 -53.82
N GLU A 8 10.73 5.90 -53.05
CA GLU A 8 11.00 5.69 -51.63
C GLU A 8 9.71 5.17 -51.00
N LYS A 9 9.77 3.95 -50.44
CA LYS A 9 8.68 3.41 -49.63
C LYS A 9 8.42 4.42 -48.49
N PRO A 10 7.18 4.90 -48.28
CA PRO A 10 6.93 5.74 -47.13
C PRO A 10 7.25 4.90 -45.89
N ILE A 11 8.19 5.40 -45.09
CA ILE A 11 8.42 4.95 -43.72
C ILE A 11 7.03 4.98 -43.06
N SER A 12 6.63 3.84 -42.48
CA SER A 12 5.38 3.67 -41.73
C SER A 12 5.02 4.95 -40.98
N PRO A 13 3.77 5.44 -41.01
CA PRO A 13 3.36 6.58 -40.21
C PRO A 13 3.81 6.34 -38.77
N GLN A 14 4.55 7.27 -38.19
CA GLN A 14 4.88 7.21 -36.77
C GLN A 14 3.56 7.39 -36.03
N HIS A 15 3.00 6.29 -35.52
CA HIS A 15 1.78 6.33 -34.72
C HIS A 15 2.13 6.95 -33.36
N PHE A 16 1.86 8.24 -33.20
CA PHE A 16 1.93 8.90 -31.91
C PHE A 16 0.71 8.50 -31.07
N PHE A 17 0.94 7.90 -29.91
CA PHE A 17 -0.11 7.66 -28.92
C PHE A 17 -0.28 8.93 -28.09
N VAL A 18 -1.39 9.64 -28.29
CA VAL A 18 -1.78 10.76 -27.42
C VAL A 18 -2.62 10.19 -26.29
N ILE A 19 -2.09 10.25 -25.08
CA ILE A 19 -2.80 9.86 -23.86
C ILE A 19 -3.51 11.10 -23.32
N ASP A 20 -4.84 11.06 -23.27
CA ASP A 20 -5.62 12.11 -22.61
C ASP A 20 -5.72 11.83 -21.12
N PHE A 21 -5.01 12.62 -20.32
CA PHE A 21 -5.04 12.52 -18.86
C PHE A 21 -6.31 13.13 -18.24
N ASN A 22 -7.14 13.84 -19.02
CA ASN A 22 -8.44 14.34 -18.55
C ASN A 22 -9.54 13.27 -18.61
N ASP A 23 -9.31 12.17 -19.34
CA ASP A 23 -10.22 11.03 -19.34
C ASP A 23 -10.05 10.23 -18.03
N GLN A 24 -11.13 10.17 -17.25
CA GLN A 24 -11.13 9.54 -15.93
C GLN A 24 -10.86 8.02 -16.00
N ALA A 25 -11.33 7.34 -17.03
CA ALA A 25 -11.14 5.90 -17.18
C ALA A 25 -9.69 5.59 -17.56
N MET A 26 -9.10 6.40 -18.46
CA MET A 26 -7.70 6.33 -18.84
C MET A 26 -6.78 6.65 -17.66
N ASN A 27 -7.07 7.71 -16.90
CA ASN A 27 -6.29 8.04 -15.73
C ASN A 27 -6.34 6.91 -14.70
N ARG A 28 -7.53 6.37 -14.40
CA ARG A 28 -7.69 5.22 -13.48
C ARG A 28 -6.95 3.98 -13.98
N PHE A 29 -6.94 3.73 -15.28
CA PHE A 29 -6.21 2.62 -15.87
C PHE A 29 -4.70 2.81 -15.71
N ILE A 30 -4.16 3.99 -16.03
CA ILE A 30 -2.74 4.31 -15.88
C ILE A 30 -2.32 4.21 -14.42
N GLU A 31 -3.08 4.82 -13.50
CA GLU A 31 -2.84 4.73 -12.06
C GLU A 31 -2.84 3.28 -11.58
N HIS A 32 -3.80 2.47 -12.05
CA HIS A 32 -3.86 1.05 -11.71
C HIS A 32 -2.64 0.29 -12.21
N GLN A 33 -2.25 0.49 -13.48
CA GLN A 33 -1.09 -0.16 -14.10
C GLN A 33 0.21 0.26 -13.40
N MET A 34 0.38 1.55 -13.13
CA MET A 34 1.53 2.05 -12.37
C MET A 34 1.58 1.44 -10.97
N LEU A 35 0.44 1.39 -10.28
CA LEU A 35 0.36 0.79 -8.94
C LEU A 35 0.61 -0.72 -8.97
N SER A 36 0.12 -1.46 -9.96
CA SER A 36 0.34 -2.90 -10.07
C SER A 36 1.79 -3.21 -10.39
N THR A 37 2.38 -2.54 -11.38
CA THR A 37 3.81 -2.68 -11.70
C THR A 37 4.69 -2.31 -10.51
N PHE A 38 4.34 -1.24 -9.80
CA PHE A 38 5.05 -0.86 -8.58
C PHE A 38 4.95 -1.94 -7.50
N LYS A 39 3.77 -2.54 -7.28
CA LYS A 39 3.60 -3.64 -6.31
C LYS A 39 4.41 -4.87 -6.68
N GLU A 40 4.37 -5.31 -7.93
CA GLU A 40 5.14 -6.46 -8.42
C GLU A 40 6.65 -6.21 -8.25
N PHE A 41 7.10 -5.04 -8.67
CA PHE A 41 8.46 -4.58 -8.45
C PHE A 41 8.86 -4.63 -6.97
N TRP A 42 7.99 -4.12 -6.10
CA TRP A 42 8.22 -4.11 -4.64
C TRP A 42 8.28 -5.50 -4.04
N ASP A 43 7.38 -6.38 -4.44
CA ASP A 43 7.33 -7.76 -3.94
C ASP A 43 8.58 -8.52 -4.37
N ASP A 44 9.02 -8.36 -5.62
CA ASP A 44 10.23 -8.96 -6.16
C ASP A 44 11.47 -8.44 -5.42
N TYR A 45 11.54 -7.13 -5.21
CA TYR A 45 12.60 -6.48 -4.44
C TYR A 45 12.66 -6.96 -2.99
N HIS A 46 11.51 -7.04 -2.30
CA HIS A 46 11.44 -7.52 -0.93
C HIS A 46 11.92 -8.97 -0.83
N ARG A 47 11.49 -9.85 -1.74
CA ARG A 47 11.98 -11.24 -1.81
C ARG A 47 13.48 -11.29 -2.05
N HIS A 48 14.00 -10.41 -2.92
CA HIS A 48 15.41 -10.34 -3.26
C HIS A 48 16.27 -9.89 -2.07
N ILE A 49 15.93 -8.79 -1.39
CA ILE A 49 16.65 -8.37 -0.17
C ILE A 49 16.59 -9.45 0.89
N LYS A 50 15.43 -10.06 1.12
CA LYS A 50 15.27 -11.08 2.17
C LYS A 50 16.13 -12.33 1.92
N LYS A 51 16.46 -12.62 0.67
CA LYS A 51 17.37 -13.72 0.29
C LYS A 51 18.81 -13.45 0.76
N TYR A 52 19.21 -12.19 0.85
CA TYR A 52 20.52 -11.79 1.36
C TYR A 52 20.41 -11.43 2.84
N SER A 53 21.40 -11.86 3.63
CA SER A 53 21.37 -11.69 5.10
C SER A 53 21.50 -10.22 5.54
N GLY A 54 21.66 -9.29 4.59
CA GLY A 54 21.70 -7.87 4.86
C GLY A 54 21.86 -6.99 3.60
N PRO A 55 21.68 -5.67 3.78
CA PRO A 55 21.65 -4.70 2.68
C PRO A 55 22.99 -4.52 1.97
N LYS A 56 24.11 -4.80 2.66
CA LYS A 56 25.44 -4.71 2.07
C LYS A 56 25.63 -5.75 0.97
N GLU A 57 25.13 -6.96 1.21
CA GLU A 57 25.21 -8.07 0.27
C GLU A 57 24.16 -7.93 -0.86
N ALA A 58 22.98 -7.39 -0.56
CA ALA A 58 22.00 -7.05 -1.58
C ALA A 58 22.49 -5.94 -2.53
N ARG A 59 23.19 -4.92 -2.03
CA ARG A 59 23.70 -3.79 -2.84
C ARG A 59 24.68 -4.22 -3.93
N VAL A 60 25.47 -5.26 -3.70
CA VAL A 60 26.44 -5.79 -4.69
C VAL A 60 25.81 -6.83 -5.63
N ASN A 61 24.52 -7.11 -5.48
CA ASN A 61 23.77 -8.07 -6.29
C ASN A 61 22.42 -7.47 -6.73
N PRO A 62 22.37 -6.44 -7.59
CA PRO A 62 21.09 -5.90 -8.06
C PRO A 62 20.30 -6.96 -8.85
N PRO A 63 18.96 -7.01 -8.75
CA PRO A 63 18.15 -7.90 -9.57
C PRO A 63 18.29 -7.49 -11.05
N HIS A 64 18.32 -8.48 -11.94
CA HIS A 64 18.50 -8.28 -13.38
C HIS A 64 17.46 -7.32 -14.01
N LEU A 65 16.29 -7.17 -13.39
CA LEU A 65 15.23 -6.22 -13.78
C LEU A 65 15.58 -4.74 -13.51
N LEU A 66 16.58 -4.47 -12.66
CA LEU A 66 17.04 -3.12 -12.28
C LEU A 66 18.40 -2.73 -12.88
N VAL A 67 18.97 -3.57 -13.73
CA VAL A 67 20.31 -3.38 -14.34
C VAL A 67 20.42 -2.12 -15.22
N ARG A 68 19.33 -1.38 -15.43
CA ARG A 68 19.34 -0.09 -16.15
C ARG A 68 19.30 1.15 -15.24
N CYS A 69 19.23 1.01 -13.91
CA CYS A 69 19.12 2.10 -12.95
C CYS A 69 19.92 1.83 -11.66
N ASP A 70 21.25 1.75 -11.75
CA ASP A 70 22.11 1.47 -10.61
C ASP A 70 22.01 2.56 -9.52
N GLU A 71 21.82 3.83 -9.90
CA GLU A 71 21.63 4.94 -8.96
C GLU A 71 20.30 4.82 -8.20
N ASP A 72 19.20 4.49 -8.88
CA ASP A 72 17.89 4.31 -8.24
C ASP A 72 17.91 3.12 -7.29
N TRP A 73 18.66 2.07 -7.62
CA TRP A 73 18.86 0.91 -6.74
C TRP A 73 19.48 1.31 -5.40
N HIS A 74 20.52 2.15 -5.42
CA HIS A 74 21.16 2.63 -4.20
C HIS A 74 20.21 3.48 -3.35
N VAL A 75 19.47 4.41 -3.97
CA VAL A 75 18.49 5.26 -3.28
C VAL A 75 17.38 4.43 -2.62
N LEU A 76 16.85 3.44 -3.34
CA LEU A 76 15.82 2.54 -2.81
C LEU A 76 16.33 1.70 -1.63
N CYS A 77 17.56 1.19 -1.74
CA CYS A 77 18.21 0.46 -0.64
C CYS A 77 18.38 1.35 0.59
N ASP A 78 18.84 2.58 0.44
CA ASP A 78 19.01 3.52 1.55
C ASP A 78 17.68 3.87 2.22
N HIS A 79 16.63 4.09 1.41
CA HIS A 79 15.29 4.36 1.91
C HIS A 79 14.75 3.21 2.76
N TYR A 80 14.79 1.98 2.25
CA TYR A 80 14.26 0.80 2.94
C TYR A 80 15.06 0.46 4.22
N MET A 81 16.37 0.74 4.19
CA MET A 81 17.25 0.53 5.34
C MET A 81 17.21 1.67 6.35
N SER A 82 16.57 2.79 6.00
CA SER A 82 16.44 3.92 6.92
C SER A 82 15.71 3.48 8.19
N ARG A 83 16.18 4.00 9.33
CA ARG A 83 15.55 3.76 10.63
C ARG A 83 14.09 4.21 10.63
N ALA A 84 13.78 5.28 9.91
CA ALA A 84 12.42 5.80 9.75
C ALA A 84 11.51 4.78 9.07
N PHE A 85 11.92 4.22 7.92
CA PHE A 85 11.14 3.21 7.22
C PHE A 85 10.98 1.93 8.05
N GLN A 86 12.07 1.42 8.64
CA GLN A 86 12.00 0.23 9.47
C GLN A 86 11.09 0.40 10.68
N GLN A 87 11.14 1.56 11.33
CA GLN A 87 10.25 1.89 12.45
C GLN A 87 8.80 1.96 11.97
N HIS A 88 8.54 2.64 10.86
CA HIS A 88 7.20 2.73 10.29
C HIS A 88 6.65 1.35 9.89
N SER A 89 7.48 0.48 9.29
CA SER A 89 7.13 -0.89 8.94
C SER A 89 6.80 -1.74 10.17
N ARG A 90 7.62 -1.64 11.24
CA ARG A 90 7.35 -2.29 12.53
C ARG A 90 6.03 -1.82 13.14
N MET A 91 5.78 -0.52 13.13
CA MET A 91 4.53 0.07 13.62
C MET A 91 3.32 -0.37 12.79
N ASN A 92 3.44 -0.44 11.46
CA ASN A 92 2.38 -0.92 10.57
C ASN A 92 2.10 -2.42 10.80
N LYS A 93 3.15 -3.22 11.02
CA LYS A 93 3.02 -4.65 11.37
C LYS A 93 2.32 -4.84 12.72
N ALA A 94 2.62 -4.01 13.72
CA ALA A 94 1.94 -3.99 15.01
C ALA A 94 0.47 -3.55 14.85
N ALA A 95 0.22 -2.50 14.07
CA ALA A 95 -1.11 -1.99 13.77
C ALA A 95 -2.01 -2.99 13.02
N ARG A 96 -1.42 -3.88 12.22
CA ARG A 96 -2.12 -4.97 11.52
C ARG A 96 -2.30 -6.23 12.38
N GLN A 97 -1.81 -6.25 13.62
CA GLN A 97 -2.07 -7.39 14.49
C GLN A 97 -3.57 -7.48 14.80
N PRO A 98 -4.12 -8.70 14.90
CA PRO A 98 -5.50 -8.88 15.34
C PRO A 98 -5.69 -8.23 16.72
N SER A 99 -6.52 -7.20 16.79
CA SER A 99 -6.96 -6.65 18.06
C SER A 99 -7.97 -7.61 18.68
N ASN A 100 -7.79 -7.97 19.96
CA ASN A 100 -8.80 -8.74 20.67
C ASN A 100 -10.09 -7.91 20.79
N HIS A 101 -11.14 -8.32 20.07
CA HIS A 101 -12.46 -7.71 20.17
C HIS A 101 -13.17 -8.25 21.40
N SER A 102 -13.79 -7.39 22.21
CA SER A 102 -14.62 -7.81 23.35
C SER A 102 -15.96 -8.42 22.91
N SER A 103 -16.28 -8.37 21.62
CA SER A 103 -17.54 -8.84 21.02
C SER A 103 -17.66 -10.37 20.95
N ARG A 104 -16.65 -11.12 21.41
CA ARG A 104 -16.58 -12.59 21.27
C ARG A 104 -16.75 -12.97 19.79
N SER A 105 -17.67 -13.89 19.47
CA SER A 105 -17.94 -14.34 18.09
C SER A 105 -18.84 -13.40 17.27
N LYS A 106 -19.23 -12.24 17.81
CA LYS A 106 -20.12 -11.29 17.11
C LYS A 106 -19.33 -10.33 16.24
N SER A 107 -19.80 -10.11 15.02
CA SER A 107 -19.21 -9.13 14.09
C SER A 107 -19.50 -7.69 14.53
N PHE A 108 -18.74 -6.74 13.98
CA PHE A 108 -18.93 -5.31 14.23
C PHE A 108 -20.35 -4.85 13.83
N LEU A 109 -20.86 -5.33 12.69
CA LEU A 109 -22.23 -5.04 12.22
C LEU A 109 -23.29 -5.66 13.13
N GLN A 110 -23.07 -6.89 13.61
CA GLN A 110 -24.00 -7.54 14.54
C GLN A 110 -24.08 -6.77 15.86
N ARG A 111 -22.95 -6.29 16.39
CA ARG A 111 -22.94 -5.42 17.58
C ARG A 111 -23.61 -4.08 17.33
N GLN A 112 -23.46 -3.50 16.13
CA GLN A 112 -24.15 -2.28 15.74
C GLN A 112 -25.67 -2.45 15.82
N HIS A 113 -26.18 -3.55 15.26
CA HIS A 113 -27.61 -3.86 15.28
C HIS A 113 -28.15 -4.05 16.69
N GLU A 114 -27.51 -4.92 17.49
CA GLU A 114 -27.93 -5.19 18.86
C GLU A 114 -27.97 -3.92 19.73
N LEU A 115 -26.97 -3.04 19.56
CA LEU A 115 -26.92 -1.78 20.30
C LEU A 115 -27.94 -0.76 19.79
N ALA A 116 -28.23 -0.77 18.49
CA ALA A 116 -29.25 0.08 17.92
C ALA A 116 -30.66 -0.34 18.37
N GLU A 117 -30.92 -1.65 18.47
CA GLU A 117 -32.17 -2.18 19.03
C GLU A 117 -32.33 -1.84 20.51
N GLN A 118 -31.24 -1.91 21.30
CA GLN A 118 -31.28 -1.59 22.73
C GLN A 118 -31.48 -0.10 23.03
N ARG A 119 -31.00 0.78 22.15
CA ARG A 119 -31.11 2.25 22.33
C ARG A 119 -32.23 2.88 21.51
N GLU A 120 -32.91 2.10 20.67
CA GLU A 120 -33.83 2.57 19.64
C GLU A 120 -33.23 3.68 18.73
N GLU A 121 -31.90 3.72 18.60
CA GLU A 121 -31.16 4.77 17.88
C GLU A 121 -29.91 4.20 17.20
N SER A 122 -29.50 4.80 16.08
CA SER A 122 -28.26 4.42 15.41
C SER A 122 -27.04 4.78 16.25
N ILE A 123 -26.15 3.81 16.48
CA ILE A 123 -24.88 4.05 17.15
C ILE A 123 -23.82 4.56 16.17
N ASP A 124 -23.11 5.63 16.55
CA ASP A 124 -21.98 6.14 15.77
C ASP A 124 -20.82 5.13 15.69
N ARG A 125 -20.05 5.17 14.61
CA ARG A 125 -18.95 4.22 14.37
C ARG A 125 -17.81 4.36 15.39
N VAL A 126 -17.51 5.58 15.85
CA VAL A 126 -16.50 5.82 16.89
C VAL A 126 -17.02 5.29 18.23
N GLU A 127 -18.29 5.53 18.55
CA GLU A 127 -18.92 5.00 19.76
C GLU A 127 -18.96 3.46 19.77
N LEU A 128 -19.33 2.85 18.64
CA LEU A 128 -19.33 1.40 18.47
C LEU A 128 -17.92 0.80 18.58
N PHE A 129 -16.90 1.48 18.05
CA PHE A 129 -15.51 1.09 18.22
C PHE A 129 -15.09 1.09 19.70
N ARG A 130 -15.41 2.16 20.44
CA ARG A 130 -15.14 2.23 21.89
C ARG A 130 -15.80 1.09 22.65
N LYS A 131 -17.09 0.80 22.42
CA LYS A 131 -17.80 -0.31 23.08
C LYS A 131 -17.23 -1.70 22.79
N THR A 132 -16.53 -1.89 21.68
CA THR A 132 -16.02 -3.19 21.23
C THR A 132 -14.52 -3.38 21.47
N HIS A 133 -13.76 -2.31 21.68
CA HIS A 133 -12.30 -2.33 21.76
C HIS A 133 -11.72 -1.63 23.00
N VAL A 134 -12.54 -0.90 23.77
CA VAL A 134 -12.14 -0.19 25.00
C VAL A 134 -13.01 -0.67 26.16
N ARG A 135 -12.40 -0.94 27.31
CA ARG A 135 -13.08 -1.29 28.56
C ARG A 135 -12.38 -0.56 29.71
N ASP A 136 -13.16 0.10 30.58
CA ASP A 136 -12.63 0.89 31.70
C ASP A 136 -11.54 1.89 31.26
N GLU A 137 -11.83 2.65 30.20
CA GLU A 137 -10.92 3.64 29.56
C GLU A 137 -9.59 3.06 29.03
N THR A 138 -9.45 1.74 29.02
CA THR A 138 -8.24 1.03 28.58
C THR A 138 -8.55 0.18 27.35
N PHE A 139 -7.63 0.12 26.39
CA PHE A 139 -7.79 -0.78 25.25
C PHE A 139 -7.81 -2.24 25.72
N VAL A 140 -8.72 -3.02 25.15
CA VAL A 140 -8.85 -4.47 25.45
C VAL A 140 -7.61 -5.25 24.97
N SER A 141 -6.79 -4.66 24.10
CA SER A 141 -5.54 -5.22 23.60
C SER A 141 -4.43 -4.16 23.60
N HIS A 142 -3.28 -4.50 24.17
CA HIS A 142 -2.05 -3.70 24.10
C HIS A 142 -1.65 -3.37 22.65
N ALA A 143 -1.91 -4.28 21.69
CA ALA A 143 -1.62 -4.04 20.28
C ALA A 143 -2.51 -2.94 19.66
N ALA A 144 -3.72 -2.74 20.19
CA ALA A 144 -4.60 -1.66 19.75
C ALA A 144 -4.20 -0.31 20.35
N GLU A 145 -3.66 -0.31 21.58
CA GLU A 145 -3.11 0.87 22.24
C GLU A 145 -1.88 1.42 21.52
N ASP A 146 -0.98 0.52 21.10
CA ASP A 146 0.23 0.87 20.35
C ASP A 146 -0.02 1.21 18.87
N ASN A 147 -1.25 1.01 18.37
CA ASN A 147 -1.60 1.32 16.98
C ASN A 147 -1.93 2.81 16.82
N PRO A 148 -1.10 3.60 16.11
CA PRO A 148 -1.32 5.04 15.98
C PRO A 148 -2.67 5.41 15.34
N ARG A 149 -3.22 4.56 14.46
CA ARG A 149 -4.53 4.81 13.83
C ARG A 149 -5.68 4.60 14.81
N CYS A 150 -5.59 3.59 15.68
CA CYS A 150 -6.57 3.37 16.74
C CYS A 150 -6.46 4.45 17.81
N ARG A 151 -5.24 4.87 18.14
CA ARG A 151 -4.98 5.96 19.09
C ARG A 151 -5.52 7.30 18.60
N MET A 152 -5.26 7.68 17.35
CA MET A 152 -5.82 8.91 16.76
C MET A 152 -7.36 8.90 16.74
N ALA A 153 -7.99 7.76 16.49
CA ALA A 153 -9.45 7.64 16.56
C ALA A 153 -10.00 7.73 17.99
N TYR A 154 -9.20 7.39 19.00
CA TYR A 154 -9.56 7.50 20.41
C TYR A 154 -9.38 8.92 20.95
N GLU A 155 -8.26 9.58 20.63
CA GLU A 155 -7.85 10.91 21.11
C GLU A 155 -8.52 12.10 20.39
N ALA A 156 -9.38 11.85 19.39
CA ALA A 156 -10.02 12.89 18.59
C ALA A 156 -11.11 13.72 19.30
N HIS A 157 -11.24 13.62 20.63
CA HIS A 157 -12.19 14.40 21.45
C HIS A 157 -11.58 14.83 22.78
#